data_AF-A0A931VHR8-F1
#
_entry.id   AF-A0A931VHR8-F1
#
_cell.length_a   1.000
_cell.length_b   1.000
_cell.length_c   1.000
_cell.angle_alpha   90.00
_cell.angle_beta   90.00
_cell.angle_gamma   90.00
#
_symmetry.space_group_name_H-M   'P 1'
#
loop_
_entity.id
_entity.type
_entity.pdbx_description
1 polymer ?
#
loop_
_entity_poly.entity_id
_entity_poly.type
_entity_poly.pdbx_seq_one_letter_code
_entity_poly.pdbx_strand_id
1 'polypeptide(L)'
;MLKIAYRLGKILNIYTLGLFNLAIILFAEFFGNGVFFYKSNLIHLIGIIFPVFILIFLFSQYLIFDATLRKALSFFLGAFVLSGLIHTIIHILEIVKNLLAPESIRISMQMIYIISFLLIIIAAEIPWSVYTKKFHIGVLNYIALIAILFILTVFALVNINFSLLIKNSLASKVLVAMLVGFGLLAIYEIRKKIKYILPLIFGKFSNFIIAGIGVNIISGLFEFFALKNPLILGLIQNLYISHFLFYIGSSFLILAFVNLLNLPGMYQDIRALIEKEEFKP
;
A
#
# COMPACT_ATOMS: atom_id res chain seq x y z
N MET A 1 -0.56 -24.09 -0.61
CA MET A 1 -0.75 -22.65 -0.33
C MET A 1 -2.20 -22.24 -0.05
N LEU A 2 -3.21 -22.74 -0.80
CA LEU A 2 -4.64 -22.39 -0.58
C LEU A 2 -5.11 -22.49 0.90
N LYS A 3 -4.77 -23.59 1.59
CA LYS A 3 -5.13 -23.81 3.01
C LYS A 3 -4.48 -22.79 3.95
N ILE A 4 -3.27 -22.30 3.64
CA ILE A 4 -2.54 -21.35 4.48
C ILE A 4 -3.16 -19.96 4.35
N ALA A 5 -3.37 -19.49 3.12
CA ALA A 5 -3.97 -18.19 2.86
C ALA A 5 -5.40 -18.08 3.40
N TYR A 6 -6.21 -19.14 3.25
CA TYR A 6 -7.57 -19.15 3.79
C TYR A 6 -7.60 -19.16 5.33
N ARG A 7 -6.73 -19.95 5.98
CA ARG A 7 -6.60 -19.94 7.45
C ARG A 7 -6.11 -18.59 7.95
N LEU A 8 -5.11 -18.01 7.30
CA LEU A 8 -4.63 -16.67 7.60
C LEU A 8 -5.72 -15.62 7.38
N GLY A 9 -6.53 -15.71 6.33
CA GLY A 9 -7.65 -14.80 6.10
C GLY A 9 -8.73 -14.85 7.18
N LYS A 10 -8.94 -16.00 7.84
CA LYS A 10 -9.81 -16.07 9.03
C LYS A 10 -9.21 -15.34 10.23
N ILE A 11 -7.90 -15.44 10.40
CA ILE A 11 -7.16 -14.79 11.48
C ILE A 11 -7.05 -13.29 11.21
N LEU A 12 -6.69 -12.87 10.00
CA LEU A 12 -6.43 -11.49 9.58
C LEU A 12 -7.72 -10.78 9.18
N ASN A 13 -8.55 -10.47 10.18
CA ASN A 13 -9.78 -9.70 10.04
C ASN A 13 -9.61 -8.30 10.66
N ILE A 14 -10.66 -7.47 10.57
CA ILE A 14 -10.58 -6.07 11.00
C ILE A 14 -10.23 -5.94 12.49
N TYR A 15 -10.68 -6.85 13.34
CA TYR A 15 -10.45 -6.81 14.77
C TYR A 15 -9.01 -7.21 15.11
N THR A 16 -8.50 -8.29 14.51
CA THR A 16 -7.13 -8.76 14.78
C THR A 16 -6.08 -7.83 14.22
N LEU A 17 -6.30 -7.28 13.02
CA LEU A 17 -5.42 -6.25 12.47
C LEU A 17 -5.50 -4.95 13.28
N GLY A 18 -6.69 -4.57 13.75
CA GLY A 18 -6.87 -3.42 14.66
C GLY A 18 -6.10 -3.61 15.97
N LEU A 19 -6.24 -4.76 16.62
CA LEU A 19 -5.50 -5.12 17.84
C LEU A 19 -4.00 -5.19 17.59
N PHE A 20 -3.56 -5.71 16.43
CA PHE A 20 -2.15 -5.77 16.07
C PHE A 20 -1.53 -4.37 15.91
N ASN A 21 -2.21 -3.47 15.21
CA ASN A 21 -1.77 -2.06 15.09
C ASN A 21 -1.77 -1.36 16.45
N LEU A 22 -2.81 -1.55 17.26
CA LEU A 22 -2.88 -0.99 18.60
C LEU A 22 -1.72 -1.50 19.47
N ALA A 23 -1.44 -2.80 19.43
CA ALA A 23 -0.32 -3.39 20.16
C ALA A 23 1.03 -2.77 19.75
N ILE A 24 1.24 -2.56 18.44
CA ILE A 24 2.45 -1.87 17.93
C ILE A 24 2.55 -0.46 18.50
N ILE A 25 1.46 0.32 18.47
CA ILE A 25 1.43 1.70 18.98
C ILE A 25 1.72 1.73 20.48
N LEU A 26 1.02 0.92 21.27
CA LEU A 26 1.23 0.85 22.72
C LEU A 26 2.66 0.41 23.05
N PHE A 27 3.19 -0.59 22.35
CA PHE A 27 4.56 -1.06 22.58
C PHE A 27 5.59 0.02 22.22
N ALA A 28 5.36 0.77 21.14
CA ALA A 28 6.22 1.87 20.75
C ALA A 28 6.19 3.04 21.74
N GLU A 29 5.02 3.36 22.31
CA GLU A 29 4.85 4.47 23.25
C GLU A 29 5.39 4.15 24.66
N PHE A 30 5.09 2.96 25.19
CA PHE A 30 5.40 2.63 26.58
C PHE A 30 6.79 2.03 26.78
N PHE A 31 7.41 1.45 25.76
CA PHE A 31 8.71 0.81 25.91
C PHE A 31 9.87 1.79 25.74
N GLY A 32 10.78 1.82 26.72
CA GLY A 32 11.93 2.73 26.75
C GLY A 32 11.56 4.20 26.58
N ASN A 33 10.51 4.63 27.29
CA ASN A 33 10.01 6.01 27.34
C ASN A 33 9.66 6.60 25.97
N GLY A 34 9.06 5.79 25.08
CA GLY A 34 8.57 6.26 23.78
C GLY A 34 9.65 6.52 22.72
N VAL A 35 10.91 6.20 22.99
CA VAL A 35 12.03 6.48 22.06
C VAL A 35 12.83 5.24 21.66
N PHE A 36 12.58 4.09 22.29
CA PHE A 36 13.38 2.89 22.07
C PHE A 36 13.32 2.40 20.61
N PHE A 37 12.12 2.28 20.04
CA PHE A 37 11.94 1.77 18.67
C PHE A 37 12.52 2.69 17.61
N TYR A 38 12.50 4.00 17.86
CA TYR A 38 13.11 4.99 17.00
C TYR A 38 14.64 4.90 17.07
N LYS A 39 15.21 4.96 18.29
CA LYS A 39 16.67 4.91 18.47
C LYS A 39 17.29 3.60 18.02
N SER A 40 16.57 2.50 18.13
CA SER A 40 17.00 1.18 17.67
C SER A 40 16.62 0.88 16.21
N ASN A 41 15.92 1.81 15.54
CA ASN A 41 15.37 1.63 14.19
C ASN A 41 14.44 0.40 14.03
N LEU A 42 14.03 -0.24 15.13
CA LEU A 42 13.16 -1.42 15.13
C LEU A 42 11.76 -1.10 14.59
N ILE A 43 11.34 0.17 14.61
CA ILE A 43 10.07 0.59 14.00
C ILE A 43 10.00 0.15 12.52
N HIS A 44 11.09 0.28 11.76
CA HIS A 44 11.12 -0.12 10.36
C HIS A 44 11.01 -1.66 10.16
N LEU A 45 11.50 -2.46 11.11
CA LEU A 45 11.43 -3.93 11.05
C LEU A 45 9.99 -4.45 11.25
N ILE A 46 9.16 -3.74 12.02
CA ILE A 46 7.73 -4.08 12.14
C ILE A 46 7.04 -3.96 10.77
N GLY A 47 7.49 -3.00 9.95
CA GLY A 47 7.02 -2.80 8.59
C GLY A 47 7.15 -4.01 7.69
N ILE A 48 8.09 -4.94 7.95
CA ILE A 48 8.36 -6.15 7.14
C ILE A 48 7.19 -7.13 7.17
N ILE A 49 6.46 -7.16 8.28
CA ILE A 49 5.39 -8.14 8.51
C ILE A 49 4.27 -7.95 7.48
N PHE A 50 3.96 -6.70 7.11
CA PHE A 50 2.88 -6.39 6.18
C PHE A 50 3.17 -6.84 4.73
N PRO A 51 4.32 -6.51 4.10
CA PRO A 51 4.73 -7.06 2.81
C PRO A 51 4.73 -8.59 2.80
N VAL A 52 5.20 -9.24 3.89
CA VAL A 52 5.21 -10.70 3.99
C VAL A 52 3.79 -11.26 3.96
N PHE A 53 2.84 -10.66 4.69
CA PHE A 53 1.43 -11.05 4.59
C PHE A 53 0.88 -10.84 3.18
N ILE A 54 1.16 -9.69 2.54
CA ILE A 54 0.73 -9.39 1.18
C ILE A 54 1.32 -10.40 0.17
N LEU A 55 2.59 -10.81 0.33
CA LEU A 55 3.23 -11.85 -0.49
C LEU A 55 2.49 -13.19 -0.40
N ILE A 56 2.00 -13.58 0.79
CA ILE A 56 1.20 -14.81 0.93
C ILE A 56 -0.08 -14.71 0.10
N PHE A 57 -0.70 -13.52 0.05
CA PHE A 57 -1.88 -13.25 -0.78
C PHE A 57 -1.55 -13.20 -2.28
N LEU A 58 -0.33 -12.83 -2.69
CA LEU A 58 0.13 -12.88 -4.09
C LEU A 58 0.09 -14.29 -4.67
N PHE A 59 0.49 -15.29 -3.89
CA PHE A 59 0.52 -16.70 -4.32
C PHE A 59 -0.76 -17.47 -3.96
N SER A 60 -1.80 -16.77 -3.51
CA SER A 60 -3.09 -17.36 -3.19
C SER A 60 -3.93 -17.55 -4.44
N GLN A 61 -4.63 -18.69 -4.54
CA GLN A 61 -5.62 -18.88 -5.60
C GLN A 61 -6.94 -18.23 -5.18
N TYR A 62 -7.30 -17.16 -5.86
CA TYR A 62 -8.63 -16.56 -5.76
C TYR A 62 -9.60 -17.35 -6.65
N LEU A 63 -10.84 -17.55 -6.22
CA LEU A 63 -11.91 -18.13 -7.04
C LEU A 63 -12.45 -17.12 -8.07
N ILE A 64 -11.54 -16.47 -8.78
CA ILE A 64 -11.83 -15.57 -9.88
C ILE A 64 -11.39 -16.32 -11.13
N PHE A 65 -12.37 -16.80 -11.90
CA PHE A 65 -12.11 -17.57 -13.13
C PHE A 65 -11.61 -16.69 -14.27
N ASP A 66 -11.93 -15.39 -14.23
CA ASP A 66 -11.51 -14.41 -15.22
C ASP A 66 -9.99 -14.15 -15.14
N ALA A 67 -9.28 -14.46 -16.23
CA ALA A 67 -7.83 -14.32 -16.32
C ALA A 67 -7.37 -12.85 -16.29
N THR A 68 -8.17 -11.91 -16.78
CA THR A 68 -7.89 -10.48 -16.79
C THR A 68 -7.97 -9.91 -15.38
N LEU A 69 -9.03 -10.24 -14.64
CA LEU A 69 -9.17 -9.82 -13.24
C LEU A 69 -8.09 -10.42 -12.35
N ARG A 70 -7.72 -11.70 -12.57
CA ARG A 70 -6.58 -12.31 -11.86
C ARG A 70 -5.27 -11.55 -12.10
N LYS A 71 -4.97 -11.21 -13.36
CA LYS A 71 -3.79 -10.41 -13.69
C LYS A 71 -3.83 -9.04 -13.02
N ALA A 72 -4.97 -8.35 -13.05
CA ALA A 72 -5.15 -7.06 -12.39
C ALA A 72 -4.85 -7.14 -10.88
N LEU A 73 -5.36 -8.17 -10.20
CA LEU A 73 -5.06 -8.42 -8.78
C LEU A 73 -3.58 -8.67 -8.51
N SER A 74 -2.89 -9.42 -9.38
CA SER A 74 -1.44 -9.58 -9.28
C SER A 74 -0.70 -8.24 -9.42
N PHE A 75 -1.17 -7.31 -10.27
CA PHE A 75 -0.59 -5.97 -10.37
C PHE A 75 -0.85 -5.13 -9.12
N PHE A 76 -2.06 -5.15 -8.57
CA PHE A 76 -2.34 -4.48 -7.28
C PHE A 76 -1.43 -5.03 -6.17
N LEU A 77 -1.34 -6.36 -6.02
CA LEU A 77 -0.46 -6.99 -5.04
C LEU A 77 1.00 -6.65 -5.28
N GLY A 78 1.46 -6.70 -6.54
CA GLY A 78 2.83 -6.34 -6.92
C GLY A 78 3.18 -4.90 -6.54
N ALA A 79 2.27 -3.95 -6.75
CA ALA A 79 2.46 -2.56 -6.35
C ALA A 79 2.64 -2.40 -4.84
N PHE A 80 1.82 -3.10 -4.05
CA PHE A 80 1.90 -3.03 -2.59
C PHE A 80 3.12 -3.76 -2.01
N VAL A 81 3.47 -4.92 -2.58
CA VAL A 81 4.70 -5.64 -2.24
C VAL A 81 5.92 -4.80 -2.56
N LEU A 82 5.96 -4.15 -3.73
CA LEU A 82 7.06 -3.27 -4.12
C LEU A 82 7.21 -2.12 -3.11
N SER A 83 6.12 -1.41 -2.80
CA SER A 83 6.13 -0.33 -1.81
C SER A 83 6.71 -0.77 -0.48
N GLY A 84 6.18 -1.86 0.07
CA GLY A 84 6.54 -2.30 1.41
C GLY A 84 7.89 -3.03 1.50
N LEU A 85 8.32 -3.76 0.47
CA LEU A 85 9.67 -4.35 0.41
C LEU A 85 10.73 -3.27 0.22
N ILE A 86 10.52 -2.29 -0.66
CA ILE A 86 11.51 -1.23 -0.83
C ILE A 86 11.60 -0.37 0.44
N HIS A 87 10.46 -0.04 1.07
CA HIS A 87 10.45 0.63 2.38
C HIS A 87 11.33 -0.12 3.40
N THR A 88 11.12 -1.42 3.50
CA THR A 88 11.92 -2.30 4.37
C THR A 88 13.41 -2.28 4.01
N ILE A 89 13.74 -2.50 2.74
CA ILE A 89 15.13 -2.67 2.29
C ILE A 89 15.91 -1.37 2.51
N ILE A 90 15.33 -0.22 2.17
CA ILE A 90 15.98 1.08 2.35
C ILE A 90 16.33 1.32 3.82
N HIS A 91 15.43 1.01 4.74
CA HIS A 91 15.69 1.17 6.17
C HIS A 91 16.63 0.08 6.75
N ILE A 92 16.63 -1.14 6.21
CA ILE A 92 17.67 -2.12 6.58
C ILE A 92 19.06 -1.61 6.16
N LEU A 93 19.17 -0.99 4.97
CA LEU A 93 20.44 -0.42 4.49
C LEU A 93 20.90 0.77 5.35
N GLU A 94 19.95 1.53 5.92
CA GLU A 94 20.22 2.54 6.94
C GLU A 94 20.85 1.89 8.20
N ILE A 95 20.20 0.87 8.76
CA ILE A 95 20.62 0.19 10.00
C ILE A 95 21.98 -0.50 9.89
N VAL A 96 22.17 -1.30 8.84
CA VAL A 96 23.29 -2.26 8.79
C VAL A 96 24.60 -1.58 8.43
N LYS A 97 24.55 -0.45 7.72
CA LYS A 97 25.77 0.11 7.13
C LYS A 97 25.91 1.63 7.23
N ASN A 98 24.95 2.36 7.81
CA ASN A 98 24.92 3.84 7.79
C ASN A 98 25.19 4.42 6.39
N LEU A 99 24.85 3.68 5.33
CA LEU A 99 25.29 3.99 3.96
C LEU A 99 24.47 5.10 3.31
N LEU A 100 23.27 5.34 3.84
CA LEU A 100 22.30 6.22 3.21
C LEU A 100 22.00 7.37 4.15
N ALA A 101 22.08 8.58 3.61
CA ALA A 101 21.65 9.76 4.33
C ALA A 101 20.13 9.75 4.55
N PRO A 102 19.63 10.19 5.72
CA PRO A 102 18.20 10.25 6.00
C PRO A 102 17.38 11.02 4.94
N GLU A 103 17.97 12.06 4.34
CA GLU A 103 17.37 12.81 3.25
C GLU A 103 17.14 11.97 1.99
N SER A 104 18.16 11.17 1.60
CA SER A 104 18.08 10.29 0.44
C SER A 104 16.99 9.25 0.63
N ILE A 105 16.89 8.68 1.82
CA ILE A 105 15.85 7.71 2.18
C ILE A 105 14.47 8.33 2.01
N ARG A 106 14.21 9.48 2.65
CA ARG A 106 12.88 10.12 2.65
C ARG A 106 12.41 10.54 1.25
N ILE A 107 13.33 11.07 0.43
CA ILE A 107 12.99 11.46 -0.96
C ILE A 107 12.67 10.23 -1.80
N SER A 108 13.50 9.18 -1.69
CA SER A 108 13.27 7.93 -2.40
C SER A 108 11.96 7.27 -1.97
N MET A 109 11.63 7.31 -0.67
CA MET A 109 10.35 6.82 -0.14
C MET A 109 9.15 7.52 -0.78
N GLN A 110 9.19 8.84 -0.92
CA GLN A 110 8.13 9.59 -1.61
C GLN A 110 7.98 9.16 -3.08
N MET A 111 9.09 8.99 -3.79
CA MET A 111 9.08 8.52 -5.18
C MET A 111 8.50 7.09 -5.28
N ILE A 112 8.83 6.21 -4.34
CA ILE A 112 8.29 4.84 -4.29
C ILE A 112 6.78 4.84 -4.04
N TYR A 113 6.27 5.70 -3.16
CA TYR A 113 4.82 5.85 -2.98
C TYR A 113 4.13 6.30 -4.28
N ILE A 114 4.71 7.28 -4.99
CA ILE A 114 4.19 7.73 -6.28
C ILE A 114 4.19 6.59 -7.31
N ILE A 115 5.30 5.85 -7.44
CA ILE A 115 5.41 4.67 -8.32
C ILE A 115 4.32 3.65 -7.97
N SER A 116 4.10 3.40 -6.68
CA SER A 116 3.08 2.44 -6.22
C SER A 116 1.67 2.90 -6.61
N PHE A 117 1.34 4.18 -6.48
CA PHE A 117 0.05 4.72 -6.94
C PHE A 117 -0.11 4.65 -8.46
N LEU A 118 0.95 4.90 -9.23
CA LEU A 118 0.94 4.74 -10.68
C LEU A 118 0.69 3.27 -11.10
N LEU A 119 1.32 2.32 -10.41
CA LEU A 119 1.08 0.89 -10.65
C LEU A 119 -0.36 0.49 -10.33
N ILE A 120 -0.96 1.05 -9.26
CA ILE A 120 -2.36 0.83 -8.91
C ILE A 120 -3.29 1.41 -9.98
N ILE A 121 -2.99 2.58 -10.54
CA ILE A 121 -3.74 3.18 -11.66
C ILE A 121 -3.69 2.26 -12.88
N ILE A 122 -2.50 1.75 -13.23
CA ILE A 122 -2.33 0.79 -14.33
C ILE A 122 -3.11 -0.51 -14.05
N ALA A 123 -3.06 -1.01 -12.81
CA ALA A 123 -3.78 -2.22 -12.40
C ALA A 123 -5.30 -2.06 -12.53
N ALA A 124 -5.83 -0.86 -12.25
CA ALA A 124 -7.25 -0.53 -12.46
C ALA A 124 -7.62 -0.43 -13.95
N GLU A 125 -6.68 0.03 -14.79
CA GLU A 125 -6.88 0.26 -16.21
C GLU A 125 -6.92 -1.02 -17.04
N ILE A 126 -6.08 -2.01 -16.72
CA ILE A 126 -6.00 -3.28 -17.46
C ILE A 126 -7.37 -3.95 -17.61
N PRO A 127 -8.12 -4.28 -16.53
CA PRO A 127 -9.42 -4.94 -16.68
C PRO A 127 -10.44 -4.02 -17.35
N TRP A 128 -10.41 -2.72 -17.06
CA TRP A 128 -11.30 -1.75 -17.69
C TRP A 128 -11.15 -1.71 -19.21
N SER A 129 -9.91 -1.66 -19.70
CA SER A 129 -9.63 -1.60 -21.14
C SER A 129 -10.10 -2.86 -21.88
N VAL A 130 -10.00 -4.03 -21.24
CA VAL A 130 -10.48 -5.30 -21.79
C VAL A 130 -12.01 -5.32 -21.84
N TYR A 131 -12.70 -4.96 -20.75
CA TYR A 131 -14.17 -5.01 -20.71
C TYR A 131 -14.84 -3.93 -21.55
N THR A 132 -14.22 -2.75 -21.66
CA THR A 132 -14.78 -1.63 -22.46
C THR A 132 -14.24 -1.55 -23.87
N LYS A 133 -13.24 -2.38 -24.22
CA LYS A 133 -12.50 -2.36 -25.49
C LYS A 133 -11.87 -1.00 -25.82
N LYS A 134 -11.60 -0.18 -24.80
CA LYS A 134 -10.98 1.14 -24.93
C LYS A 134 -9.63 1.11 -24.26
N PHE A 135 -8.56 1.05 -25.06
CA PHE A 135 -7.20 1.19 -24.55
C PHE A 135 -6.86 2.66 -24.36
N HIS A 136 -6.52 3.06 -23.14
CA HIS A 136 -6.09 4.42 -22.87
C HIS A 136 -4.57 4.55 -23.04
N ILE A 137 -4.14 5.38 -23.99
CA ILE A 137 -2.72 5.74 -24.25
C ILE A 137 -2.00 6.18 -22.96
N GLY A 138 -2.73 6.70 -21.98
CA GLY A 138 -2.23 7.06 -20.65
C GLY A 138 -1.44 5.95 -19.94
N VAL A 139 -1.71 4.66 -20.19
CA VAL A 139 -0.93 3.54 -19.60
C VAL A 139 0.55 3.64 -19.95
N LEU A 140 0.89 3.93 -21.20
CA LEU A 140 2.28 4.06 -21.64
C LEU A 140 2.95 5.26 -20.97
N ASN A 141 2.22 6.37 -20.82
CA ASN A 141 2.73 7.55 -20.12
C ASN A 141 3.01 7.25 -18.64
N TYR A 142 2.15 6.47 -17.98
CA TYR A 142 2.39 6.05 -16.60
C TYR A 142 3.58 5.10 -16.48
N ILE A 143 3.75 4.17 -17.42
CA ILE A 143 4.92 3.27 -17.45
C ILE A 143 6.22 4.07 -17.65
N ALA A 144 6.23 5.02 -18.58
CA ALA A 144 7.38 5.90 -18.81
C ALA A 144 7.69 6.74 -17.56
N LEU A 145 6.67 7.29 -16.91
CA LEU A 145 6.83 8.04 -15.67
C LEU A 145 7.36 7.17 -14.53
N ILE A 146 6.89 5.92 -14.39
CA ILE A 146 7.43 4.95 -13.42
C ILE A 146 8.91 4.72 -13.69
N ALA A 147 9.31 4.50 -14.94
CA ALA A 147 10.72 4.27 -15.29
C ALA A 147 11.61 5.48 -14.91
N ILE A 148 11.15 6.70 -15.22
CA ILE A 148 11.85 7.93 -14.85
C ILE A 148 11.96 8.04 -13.33
N LEU A 149 10.85 7.90 -12.60
CA LEU A 149 10.85 7.99 -11.15
C LEU A 149 11.73 6.91 -10.51
N PHE A 150 11.78 5.71 -11.07
CA PHE A 150 12.62 4.63 -10.57
C PHE A 150 14.11 4.97 -10.74
N ILE A 151 14.52 5.49 -11.90
CA ILE A 151 15.89 5.98 -12.14
C ILE A 151 16.23 7.10 -11.16
N LEU A 152 15.33 8.08 -10.99
CA LEU A 152 15.52 9.18 -10.04
C LEU A 152 15.61 8.69 -8.59
N THR A 153 14.85 7.65 -8.23
CA THR A 153 14.90 7.02 -6.90
C THR A 153 16.27 6.41 -6.65
N VAL A 154 16.80 5.62 -7.60
CA VAL A 154 18.14 5.02 -7.50
C VAL A 154 19.20 6.12 -7.44
N PHE A 155 19.10 7.15 -8.27
CA PHE A 155 20.03 8.27 -8.27
C PHE A 155 20.02 9.06 -6.95
N ALA A 156 18.84 9.32 -6.38
CA ALA A 156 18.70 9.97 -5.07
C ALA A 156 19.28 9.12 -3.92
N LEU A 157 19.16 7.79 -3.99
CA LEU A 157 19.76 6.90 -3.00
C LEU A 157 21.29 7.00 -2.99
N VAL A 158 21.92 7.06 -4.16
CA VAL A 158 23.40 7.04 -4.26
C VAL A 158 24.04 8.42 -4.26
N ASN A 159 23.29 9.50 -4.54
CA ASN A 159 23.81 10.87 -4.64
C ASN A 159 23.17 11.81 -3.61
N ILE A 160 23.85 12.01 -2.49
CA ILE A 160 23.38 12.88 -1.40
C ILE A 160 23.19 14.34 -1.84
N ASN A 161 24.03 14.87 -2.72
CA ASN A 161 23.92 16.26 -3.19
C ASN A 161 22.64 16.46 -3.99
N PHE A 162 22.24 15.45 -4.77
CA PHE A 162 20.96 15.46 -5.48
C PHE A 162 19.78 15.46 -4.51
N SER A 163 19.82 14.62 -3.47
CA SER A 163 18.80 14.58 -2.43
C SER A 163 18.67 15.91 -1.67
N LEU A 164 19.81 16.52 -1.32
CA LEU A 164 19.82 17.84 -0.68
C LEU A 164 19.27 18.94 -1.60
N LEU A 165 19.60 18.89 -2.89
CA LEU A 165 19.04 19.80 -3.89
C LEU A 165 17.52 19.68 -3.99
N ILE A 166 16.98 18.45 -4.05
CA ILE A 166 15.53 18.22 -4.05
C ILE A 166 14.92 18.77 -2.77
N LYS A 167 15.46 18.39 -1.60
CA LYS A 167 14.98 18.84 -0.29
C LYS A 167 14.89 20.35 -0.24
N ASN A 168 15.89 21.08 -0.72
CA ASN A 168 15.97 22.54 -0.57
C ASN A 168 15.31 23.33 -1.71
N SER A 169 14.77 22.66 -2.75
CA SER A 169 14.16 23.32 -3.91
C SER A 169 12.64 23.14 -3.96
N LEU A 170 12.03 23.75 -4.98
CA LEU A 170 10.62 23.57 -5.33
C LEU A 170 10.29 22.10 -5.67
N ALA A 171 11.27 21.31 -6.08
CA ALA A 171 11.09 19.90 -6.41
C ALA A 171 10.50 19.09 -5.25
N SER A 172 10.88 19.40 -4.00
CA SER A 172 10.28 18.77 -2.81
C SER A 172 8.77 19.00 -2.71
N LYS A 173 8.28 20.21 -3.04
CA LYS A 173 6.83 20.51 -3.06
C LYS A 173 6.13 19.83 -4.22
N VAL A 174 6.80 19.74 -5.38
CA VAL A 174 6.29 19.01 -6.54
C VAL A 174 6.12 17.53 -6.22
N LEU A 175 7.09 16.90 -5.55
CA LEU A 175 6.98 15.50 -5.11
C LEU A 175 5.78 15.27 -4.19
N VAL A 176 5.53 16.16 -3.23
CA VAL A 176 4.34 16.09 -2.38
C VAL A 176 3.05 16.25 -3.18
N ALA A 177 3.00 17.23 -4.08
CA ALA A 177 1.85 17.44 -4.95
C ALA A 177 1.59 16.22 -5.86
N MET A 178 2.65 15.56 -6.36
CA MET A 178 2.54 14.31 -7.11
C MET A 178 2.06 13.16 -6.23
N LEU A 179 2.57 13.02 -5.00
CA LEU A 179 2.14 11.99 -4.05
C LEU A 179 0.63 12.10 -3.77
N VAL A 180 0.14 13.30 -3.47
CA VAL A 180 -1.29 13.54 -3.23
C VAL A 180 -2.08 13.40 -4.53
N GLY A 181 -1.63 14.01 -5.63
CA GLY A 181 -2.33 14.03 -6.91
C GLY A 181 -2.50 12.63 -7.50
N PHE A 182 -1.44 11.83 -7.58
CA PHE A 182 -1.51 10.45 -8.06
C PHE A 182 -2.22 9.53 -7.07
N GLY A 183 -2.11 9.76 -5.76
CA GLY A 183 -2.89 9.02 -4.77
C GLY A 183 -4.40 9.25 -4.93
N LEU A 184 -4.83 10.49 -5.08
CA LEU A 184 -6.24 10.84 -5.35
C LEU A 184 -6.70 10.32 -6.71
N LEU A 185 -5.84 10.38 -7.74
CA LEU A 185 -6.13 9.79 -9.04
C LEU A 185 -6.31 8.28 -8.93
N ALA A 186 -5.45 7.57 -8.19
CA ALA A 186 -5.61 6.14 -7.96
C ALA A 186 -6.93 5.80 -7.27
N ILE A 187 -7.34 6.57 -6.25
CA ILE A 187 -8.65 6.44 -5.59
C ILE A 187 -9.79 6.61 -6.60
N TYR A 188 -9.72 7.68 -7.41
CA TYR A 188 -10.72 7.95 -8.44
C TYR A 188 -10.82 6.80 -9.45
N GLU A 189 -9.68 6.29 -9.90
CA GLU A 189 -9.63 5.21 -10.89
C GLU A 189 -10.15 3.88 -10.34
N ILE A 190 -9.81 3.51 -9.10
CA ILE A 190 -10.39 2.34 -8.45
C ILE A 190 -11.91 2.49 -8.29
N ARG A 191 -12.37 3.68 -7.88
CA ARG A 191 -13.80 3.94 -7.69
C ARG A 191 -14.57 3.90 -9.02
N LYS A 192 -13.99 4.43 -10.10
CA LYS A 192 -14.64 4.50 -11.41
C LYS A 192 -14.56 3.20 -12.20
N LYS A 193 -13.43 2.50 -12.13
CA LYS A 193 -13.16 1.34 -12.99
C LYS A 193 -13.40 0.03 -12.25
N ILE A 194 -12.76 -0.18 -11.09
CA ILE A 194 -12.84 -1.47 -10.38
C ILE A 194 -14.19 -1.67 -9.69
N LYS A 195 -14.73 -0.64 -9.02
CA LYS A 195 -16.02 -0.76 -8.33
C LYS A 195 -17.18 -1.11 -9.28
N TYR A 196 -17.11 -0.68 -10.54
CA TYR A 196 -18.19 -0.86 -11.52
C TYR A 196 -18.09 -2.17 -12.31
N ILE A 197 -16.89 -2.76 -12.43
CA ILE A 197 -16.72 -4.03 -13.18
C ILE A 197 -17.46 -5.18 -12.49
N LEU A 198 -17.51 -5.24 -11.16
CA LEU A 198 -18.34 -6.21 -10.42
C LEU A 198 -18.65 -5.70 -8.99
N PRO A 199 -19.67 -4.85 -8.80
CA PRO A 199 -19.91 -4.14 -7.53
C PRO A 199 -20.11 -5.05 -6.32
N LEU A 200 -20.73 -6.22 -6.51
CA LEU A 200 -21.01 -7.19 -5.45
C LEU A 200 -19.74 -7.89 -4.93
N ILE A 201 -18.76 -8.12 -5.80
CA ILE A 201 -17.51 -8.82 -5.47
C ILE A 201 -16.41 -7.81 -5.10
N PHE A 202 -16.29 -6.72 -5.85
CA PHE A 202 -15.23 -5.73 -5.69
C PHE A 202 -15.63 -4.51 -4.86
N GLY A 203 -16.89 -4.40 -4.40
CA GLY A 203 -17.34 -3.27 -3.58
C GLY A 203 -16.58 -3.16 -2.27
N LYS A 204 -16.52 -4.24 -1.49
CA LYS A 204 -15.74 -4.29 -0.23
C LYS A 204 -14.24 -4.21 -0.48
N PHE A 205 -13.73 -4.95 -1.47
CA PHE A 205 -12.32 -4.87 -1.90
C PHE A 205 -11.90 -3.42 -2.21
N SER A 206 -12.63 -2.74 -3.09
CA SER A 206 -12.30 -1.39 -3.53
C SER A 206 -12.36 -0.37 -2.39
N ASN A 207 -13.34 -0.49 -1.48
CA ASN A 207 -13.42 0.39 -0.31
C ASN A 207 -12.18 0.24 0.59
N PHE A 208 -11.71 -0.98 0.82
CA PHE A 208 -10.50 -1.22 1.60
C PHE A 208 -9.24 -0.72 0.89
N ILE A 209 -9.10 -0.93 -0.42
CA ILE A 209 -7.98 -0.37 -1.18
C ILE A 209 -7.99 1.18 -1.12
N ILE A 210 -9.16 1.80 -1.31
CA ILE A 210 -9.31 3.27 -1.24
C ILE A 210 -8.92 3.79 0.14
N ALA A 211 -9.39 3.14 1.22
CA ALA A 211 -9.02 3.49 2.59
C ALA A 211 -7.50 3.36 2.79
N GLY A 212 -6.90 2.26 2.33
CA GLY A 212 -5.46 2.02 2.41
C GLY A 212 -4.64 3.09 1.69
N ILE A 213 -5.02 3.46 0.46
CA ILE A 213 -4.37 4.54 -0.30
C ILE A 213 -4.53 5.87 0.43
N GLY A 214 -5.73 6.20 0.91
CA GLY A 214 -5.99 7.45 1.64
C GLY A 214 -5.11 7.59 2.88
N VAL A 215 -4.98 6.52 3.67
CA VAL A 215 -4.11 6.50 4.85
C VAL A 215 -2.63 6.62 4.45
N ASN A 216 -2.19 5.94 3.39
CA ASN A 216 -0.80 6.01 2.92
C ASN A 216 -0.43 7.39 2.35
N ILE A 217 -1.37 8.13 1.76
CA ILE A 217 -1.15 9.54 1.40
C ILE A 217 -0.82 10.35 2.66
N ILE A 218 -1.61 10.19 3.72
CA ILE A 218 -1.40 10.91 4.98
C ILE A 218 -0.06 10.50 5.62
N SER A 219 0.28 9.21 5.62
CA SER A 219 1.58 8.70 6.06
C SER A 219 2.74 9.42 5.32
N GLY A 220 2.71 9.47 3.98
CA GLY A 220 3.71 10.16 3.19
C GLY A 220 3.80 11.67 3.46
N LEU A 221 2.68 12.32 3.81
CA LEU A 221 2.67 13.73 4.23
C LEU A 221 3.38 13.94 5.57
N PHE A 222 3.16 13.07 6.56
CA PHE A 222 3.89 13.12 7.84
C PHE A 222 5.40 12.90 7.65
N GLU A 223 5.79 12.03 6.74
CA GLU A 223 7.19 11.82 6.38
C GLU A 223 7.81 13.06 5.71
N PHE A 224 7.04 13.79 4.89
CA PHE A 224 7.44 15.08 4.36
C PHE A 224 7.54 16.17 5.44
N PHE A 225 6.61 16.24 6.38
CA PHE A 225 6.71 17.21 7.49
C PHE A 225 7.93 16.94 8.36
N ALA A 226 8.29 15.68 8.59
CA ALA A 226 9.55 15.30 9.24
C ALA A 226 10.80 15.77 8.46
N LEU A 227 10.73 15.91 7.13
CA LEU A 227 11.80 16.44 6.29
C LEU A 227 11.95 17.96 6.38
N LYS A 228 10.84 18.71 6.48
CA LYS A 228 10.81 20.17 6.32
C LYS A 228 10.65 20.98 7.59
N ASN A 229 9.80 20.53 8.52
CA ASN A 229 9.42 21.30 9.72
C ASN A 229 9.18 20.37 10.91
N PRO A 230 10.24 19.86 11.56
CA PRO A 230 10.11 18.98 12.72
C PRO A 230 9.50 19.68 13.95
N LEU A 231 9.34 21.01 13.94
CA LEU A 231 8.91 21.81 15.10
C LEU A 231 7.43 21.65 15.50
N ILE A 232 6.54 21.19 14.61
CA ILE A 232 5.08 21.15 14.89
C ILE A 232 4.70 20.02 15.86
N LEU A 233 5.34 18.84 15.73
CA LEU A 233 5.08 17.66 16.55
C LEU A 233 6.35 17.02 17.12
N GLY A 234 7.53 17.54 16.78
CA GLY A 234 8.81 16.84 17.00
C GLY A 234 9.12 15.89 15.84
N LEU A 235 10.42 15.69 15.56
CA LEU A 235 10.88 14.79 14.49
C LEU A 235 10.42 13.34 14.72
N ILE A 236 10.55 12.86 15.97
CA ILE A 236 10.30 11.48 16.35
C ILE A 236 8.81 11.14 16.21
N GLN A 237 7.93 12.03 16.66
CA GLN A 237 6.49 11.85 16.61
C GLN A 237 5.97 11.86 15.16
N ASN A 238 6.46 12.76 14.31
CA ASN A 238 6.10 12.75 12.89
C ASN A 238 6.48 11.43 12.21
N LEU A 239 7.65 10.89 12.55
CA LEU A 239 8.10 9.60 12.01
C LEU A 239 7.25 8.46 12.57
N TYR A 240 6.95 8.40 13.86
CA TYR A 240 6.06 7.38 14.41
C TYR A 240 4.67 7.42 13.81
N ILE A 241 4.05 8.60 13.71
CA ILE A 241 2.73 8.76 13.10
C ILE A 241 2.76 8.27 11.65
N SER A 242 3.79 8.65 10.87
CA SER A 242 3.95 8.16 9.51
C SER A 242 3.96 6.63 9.44
N HIS A 243 4.76 5.97 10.28
CA HIS A 243 4.87 4.50 10.31
C HIS A 243 3.57 3.82 10.76
N PHE A 244 2.92 4.31 11.81
CA PHE A 244 1.65 3.76 12.27
C PHE A 244 0.55 3.89 11.22
N LEU A 245 0.49 5.03 10.53
CA LEU A 245 -0.43 5.21 9.41
C LEU A 245 -0.08 4.24 8.27
N PHE A 246 1.19 4.06 7.94
CA PHE A 246 1.60 3.07 6.93
C PHE A 246 1.15 1.64 7.27
N TYR A 247 1.25 1.24 8.55
CA TYR A 247 0.78 -0.08 9.02
C TYR A 247 -0.74 -0.21 8.92
N ILE A 248 -1.48 0.83 9.32
CA ILE A 248 -2.94 0.88 9.20
C ILE A 248 -3.35 0.80 7.73
N GLY A 249 -2.70 1.59 6.87
CA GLY A 249 -2.91 1.57 5.42
C GLY A 249 -2.67 0.18 4.84
N SER A 250 -1.53 -0.43 5.18
CA SER A 250 -1.19 -1.81 4.80
C SER A 250 -2.19 -2.86 5.31
N SER A 251 -2.76 -2.64 6.49
CA SER A 251 -3.81 -3.51 7.06
C SER A 251 -5.09 -3.46 6.23
N PHE A 252 -5.51 -2.27 5.77
CA PHE A 252 -6.63 -2.17 4.85
C PHE A 252 -6.36 -2.89 3.53
N LEU A 253 -5.13 -2.82 3.01
CA LEU A 253 -4.76 -3.55 1.81
C LEU A 253 -4.88 -5.07 2.02
N ILE A 254 -4.40 -5.59 3.15
CA ILE A 254 -4.57 -7.00 3.53
C ILE A 254 -6.06 -7.37 3.59
N LEU A 255 -6.90 -6.54 4.24
CA LEU A 255 -8.35 -6.77 4.34
C LEU A 255 -9.03 -6.84 2.98
N ALA A 256 -8.56 -6.05 2.00
CA ALA A 256 -9.07 -6.12 0.64
C ALA A 256 -8.87 -7.53 0.06
N PHE A 257 -7.67 -8.10 0.15
CA PHE A 257 -7.39 -9.44 -0.39
C PHE A 257 -8.01 -10.57 0.42
N VAL A 258 -8.09 -10.44 1.75
CA VAL A 258 -8.84 -11.37 2.60
C VAL A 258 -10.32 -11.42 2.19
N ASN A 259 -10.91 -10.28 1.83
CA ASN A 259 -12.29 -10.23 1.35
C ASN A 259 -12.47 -11.09 0.08
N LEU A 260 -11.51 -11.03 -0.85
CA LEU A 260 -11.56 -11.83 -2.09
C LEU A 260 -11.40 -13.34 -1.84
N LEU A 261 -10.68 -13.75 -0.79
CA LEU A 261 -10.55 -15.16 -0.42
C LEU A 261 -11.84 -15.76 0.17
N ASN A 262 -12.73 -14.93 0.71
CA ASN A 262 -13.97 -15.37 1.35
C ASN A 262 -15.17 -15.45 0.39
N LEU A 263 -14.98 -15.12 -0.90
CA LEU A 263 -15.99 -15.29 -1.95
C LEU A 263 -16.61 -16.71 -2.05
N PRO A 264 -15.87 -17.83 -1.90
CA PRO A 264 -16.49 -19.16 -1.87
C PRO A 264 -17.58 -19.34 -0.81
N GLY A 265 -17.41 -18.74 0.37
CA GLY A 265 -18.42 -18.77 1.42
C GLY A 265 -19.69 -18.04 0.99
N MET A 266 -19.55 -16.87 0.35
CA MET A 266 -20.69 -16.14 -0.19
C MET A 266 -21.45 -16.91 -1.28
N TYR A 267 -20.75 -17.64 -2.17
CA TYR A 267 -21.44 -18.47 -3.17
C TYR A 267 -22.20 -19.64 -2.53
N GLN A 268 -21.66 -20.24 -1.48
CA GLN A 268 -22.33 -21.29 -0.71
C GLN A 268 -23.52 -20.73 0.09
N ASP A 269 -23.37 -19.55 0.69
CA ASP A 269 -24.44 -18.87 1.43
C ASP A 269 -25.58 -18.43 0.51
N ILE A 270 -25.25 -17.87 -0.67
CA ILE A 270 -26.23 -17.51 -1.70
C ILE A 270 -26.93 -18.76 -2.24
N ARG A 271 -26.19 -19.84 -2.52
CA ARG A 271 -26.78 -21.11 -2.94
C ARG A 271 -27.72 -21.68 -1.88
N ALA A 272 -27.30 -21.66 -0.61
CA ALA A 272 -28.13 -22.10 0.51
C ALA A 272 -29.35 -21.20 0.75
N LEU A 273 -29.27 -19.91 0.41
CA LEU A 273 -30.42 -19.00 0.44
C LEU A 273 -31.40 -19.30 -0.70
N ILE A 274 -30.90 -19.52 -1.92
CA ILE A 274 -31.74 -19.92 -3.07
C ILE A 274 -32.41 -21.27 -2.81
N GLU A 275 -31.66 -22.27 -2.32
CA GLU A 275 -32.19 -23.59 -1.95
C GLU A 275 -33.18 -23.53 -0.77
N LYS A 276 -33.08 -22.51 0.10
CA LYS A 276 -34.06 -22.26 1.18
C LYS A 276 -35.30 -21.49 0.71
N GLU A 277 -35.20 -20.68 -0.33
CA GLU A 277 -36.34 -19.96 -0.92
C GLU A 277 -37.14 -20.82 -1.91
N GLU A 278 -36.52 -21.83 -2.53
CA GLU A 278 -37.20 -22.84 -3.36
C GLU A 278 -38.02 -23.87 -2.55
N PHE A 279 -38.03 -23.78 -1.21
CA PHE A 279 -38.94 -24.52 -0.33
C PHE A 279 -39.78 -23.57 0.55
N LYS A 280 -40.62 -22.77 -0.10
CA LYS A 280 -41.88 -22.34 0.53
C LYS A 280 -43.03 -22.81 -0.36
N PRO A 281 -43.74 -23.90 0.03
CA PRO A 281 -45.05 -24.19 -0.54
C PRO A 281 -46.04 -23.06 -0.26
#